data_AF-A0AA89BQJ6-F1
#
_entry.id   AF-A0AA89BQJ6-F1
#
_cell.length_a   1.000
_cell.length_b   1.000
_cell.length_c   1.000
_cell.angle_alpha   90.00
_cell.angle_beta   90.00
_cell.angle_gamma   90.00
#
_symmetry.space_group_name_H-M   'P 1'
#
loop_
_entity.id
_entity.type
_entity.pdbx_description
1 polymer ?
#
loop_
_entity_poly.entity_id
_entity_poly.type
_entity_poly.pdbx_seq_one_letter_code
_entity_poly.pdbx_strand_id
1 'polypeptide(L)'
;MRNIQNALEKQGRATVRVTTVVSWAALANSLPPWVASVATFAPEARDAMVQVLCLLEAHASQLMTKVIRTSFDMMVDSFYWAMEKEGHGNVTVVVAATGWPSAGNGDLTNAVLAQAYNKGFVQHISSSGTPKRPNVLMDGLLFAMFNENLKPDGVEQNFGLFVGKYRL
;
A
#
# COMPACT_ATOMS: atom_id res chain seq x y z
N MET A 1 -11.40 -14.49 -3.05
CA MET A 1 -12.07 -13.25 -3.48
C MET A 1 -13.45 -13.52 -4.10
N ARG A 2 -13.57 -14.30 -5.19
CA ARG A 2 -14.86 -14.57 -5.89
C ARG A 2 -16.01 -15.01 -4.97
N ASN A 3 -15.77 -15.98 -4.07
CA ASN A 3 -16.83 -16.45 -3.16
C ASN A 3 -17.35 -15.35 -2.22
N ILE A 4 -16.47 -14.44 -1.76
CA ILE A 4 -16.84 -13.32 -0.89
C ILE A 4 -17.67 -12.32 -1.69
N GLN A 5 -17.23 -11.98 -2.92
CA GLN A 5 -17.94 -11.07 -3.82
C GLN A 5 -19.37 -11.58 -4.10
N ASN A 6 -19.49 -12.84 -4.50
CA ASN A 6 -20.78 -13.47 -4.77
C ASN A 6 -21.70 -13.47 -3.52
N ALA A 7 -21.13 -13.66 -2.32
CA ALA A 7 -21.89 -13.62 -1.08
C ALA A 7 -22.41 -12.21 -0.77
N LEU A 8 -21.59 -11.17 -0.98
CA LEU A 8 -21.98 -9.77 -0.78
C LEU A 8 -23.10 -9.35 -1.73
N GLU A 9 -23.00 -9.73 -3.01
CA GLU A 9 -24.03 -9.44 -4.02
C GLU A 9 -25.37 -10.11 -3.70
N LYS A 10 -25.34 -11.39 -3.31
CA LYS A 10 -26.54 -12.10 -2.85
C LYS A 10 -27.23 -11.44 -1.66
N GLN A 11 -26.48 -10.72 -0.84
CA GLN A 11 -26.99 -10.00 0.33
C GLN A 11 -27.34 -8.53 0.02
N GLY A 12 -27.27 -8.10 -1.25
CA GLY A 12 -27.51 -6.72 -1.65
C GLY A 12 -26.46 -5.73 -1.13
N ARG A 13 -25.27 -6.20 -0.72
CA ARG A 13 -24.19 -5.37 -0.14
C ARG A 13 -23.22 -4.88 -1.21
N ALA A 14 -23.74 -4.34 -2.31
CA ALA A 14 -22.95 -3.87 -3.45
C ALA A 14 -22.00 -2.70 -3.13
N THR A 15 -22.17 -2.03 -1.98
CA THR A 15 -21.28 -0.95 -1.52
C THR A 15 -19.98 -1.47 -0.91
N VAL A 16 -19.91 -2.74 -0.51
CA VAL A 16 -18.71 -3.35 0.06
C VAL A 16 -17.87 -3.95 -1.07
N ARG A 17 -16.69 -3.39 -1.30
CA ARG A 17 -15.77 -3.85 -2.35
C ARG A 17 -14.81 -4.92 -1.82
N VAL A 18 -14.59 -5.97 -2.59
CA VAL A 18 -13.61 -7.02 -2.27
C VAL A 18 -12.29 -6.70 -2.93
N THR A 19 -11.21 -6.73 -2.14
CA THR A 19 -9.85 -6.55 -2.63
C THR A 19 -8.85 -7.44 -1.89
N THR A 20 -7.58 -7.32 -2.23
CA THR A 20 -6.45 -7.99 -1.60
C THR A 20 -5.31 -6.99 -1.38
N VAL A 21 -4.50 -7.22 -0.34
CA VAL A 21 -3.30 -6.43 -0.07
C VAL A 21 -2.10 -7.15 -0.66
N VAL A 22 -1.35 -6.47 -1.53
CA VAL A 22 -0.12 -6.99 -2.13
C VAL A 22 1.12 -6.32 -1.56
N SER A 23 2.19 -7.10 -1.45
CA SER A 23 3.53 -6.60 -1.12
C SER A 23 4.25 -6.15 -2.39
N TRP A 24 5.24 -5.28 -2.25
CA TRP A 24 6.15 -4.92 -3.35
C TRP A 24 6.83 -6.12 -4.00
N ALA A 25 6.97 -7.24 -3.27
CA ALA A 25 7.54 -8.48 -3.79
C ALA A 25 6.77 -9.08 -4.97
N ALA A 26 5.56 -8.60 -5.25
CA ALA A 26 4.82 -8.94 -6.46
C ALA A 26 5.43 -8.32 -7.74
N LEU A 27 6.36 -7.37 -7.62
CA LEU A 27 7.03 -6.70 -8.73
C LEU A 27 8.43 -7.31 -8.97
N ALA A 28 8.81 -7.52 -10.23
CA ALA A 28 10.13 -8.06 -10.60
C ALA A 28 11.20 -6.97 -10.81
N ASN A 29 10.87 -5.95 -11.61
CA ASN A 29 11.85 -4.96 -12.10
C ASN A 29 11.70 -3.59 -11.43
N SER A 30 11.29 -3.57 -10.16
CA SER A 30 11.25 -2.36 -9.34
C SER A 30 12.64 -1.97 -8.80
N LEU A 31 13.71 -2.66 -9.25
CA LEU A 31 15.11 -2.31 -9.00
C LEU A 31 15.92 -2.23 -10.30
N PRO A 32 16.72 -1.17 -10.50
CA PRO A 32 16.93 -0.11 -9.52
C PRO A 32 15.71 0.82 -9.37
N PRO A 33 15.49 1.38 -8.15
CA PRO A 33 14.22 1.98 -7.76
C PRO A 33 13.79 3.19 -8.61
N TRP A 34 14.71 3.85 -9.31
CA TRP A 34 14.48 5.17 -9.87
C TRP A 34 13.63 5.23 -11.16
N VAL A 35 13.15 4.09 -11.69
CA VAL A 35 12.30 4.07 -12.90
C VAL A 35 11.03 3.24 -12.68
N ALA A 36 10.02 3.83 -12.04
CA ALA A 36 8.72 3.17 -11.86
C ALA A 36 8.11 2.65 -13.19
N SER A 37 8.43 3.28 -14.33
CA SER A 37 7.91 2.88 -15.65
C SER A 37 8.40 1.53 -16.15
N VAL A 38 9.51 1.00 -15.64
CA VAL A 38 9.97 -0.34 -16.02
C VAL A 38 9.32 -1.45 -15.19
N ALA A 39 8.59 -1.11 -14.12
CA ALA A 39 7.95 -2.09 -13.25
C ALA A 39 7.01 -3.03 -14.01
N THR A 40 7.13 -4.32 -13.71
CA THR A 40 6.28 -5.42 -14.18
C THR A 40 6.01 -6.34 -13.01
N PHE A 41 4.92 -7.11 -13.06
CA PHE A 41 4.75 -8.20 -12.10
C PHE A 41 5.87 -9.23 -12.25
N ALA A 42 6.27 -9.81 -11.13
CA ALA A 42 7.20 -10.92 -11.11
C ALA A 42 6.59 -12.12 -11.85
N PRO A 43 7.36 -12.87 -12.67
CA PRO A 43 6.83 -13.99 -13.44
C PRO A 43 6.03 -14.98 -12.59
N GLU A 44 6.48 -15.24 -11.36
CA GLU A 44 5.85 -16.17 -10.43
C GLU A 44 4.53 -15.64 -9.84
N ALA A 45 4.36 -14.32 -9.80
CA ALA A 45 3.16 -13.66 -9.30
C ALA A 45 2.19 -13.22 -10.41
N ARG A 46 2.67 -13.15 -11.66
CA ARG A 46 1.98 -12.50 -12.78
C ARG A 46 0.59 -13.09 -13.04
N ASP A 47 0.48 -14.39 -13.19
CA ASP A 47 -0.80 -15.04 -13.52
C ASP A 47 -1.85 -14.83 -12.40
N ALA A 48 -1.42 -14.94 -11.15
CA ALA A 48 -2.28 -14.67 -10.00
C ALA A 48 -2.71 -13.20 -9.96
N MET A 49 -1.79 -12.27 -10.23
CA MET A 49 -2.10 -10.84 -10.28
C MET A 49 -3.05 -10.49 -11.40
N VAL A 50 -2.88 -11.03 -12.61
CA VAL A 50 -3.82 -10.82 -13.72
C VAL A 50 -5.23 -11.30 -13.34
N GLN A 51 -5.36 -12.48 -12.73
CA GLN A 51 -6.66 -12.96 -12.26
C GLN A 51 -7.30 -12.08 -11.19
N VAL A 52 -6.48 -11.52 -10.29
CA VAL A 52 -6.93 -10.53 -9.30
C VAL A 52 -7.40 -9.26 -9.99
N LEU A 53 -6.61 -8.70 -10.91
CA LEU A 53 -6.91 -7.45 -11.60
C LEU A 53 -8.18 -7.56 -12.45
N CYS A 54 -8.38 -8.67 -13.17
CA CYS A 54 -9.64 -8.95 -13.86
C CYS A 54 -10.85 -8.88 -12.91
N LEU A 55 -10.71 -9.46 -11.70
CA LEU A 55 -11.79 -9.44 -10.72
C LEU A 55 -12.03 -8.03 -10.17
N LEU A 56 -10.96 -7.29 -9.89
CA LEU A 56 -11.04 -5.93 -9.36
C LEU A 56 -11.73 -4.99 -10.35
N GLU A 57 -11.31 -5.03 -11.62
CA GLU A 57 -11.90 -4.20 -12.68
C GLU A 57 -13.38 -4.51 -12.89
N ALA A 58 -13.75 -5.81 -12.91
CA ALA A 58 -15.14 -6.23 -13.06
C ALA A 58 -16.09 -5.71 -11.95
N HIS A 59 -15.55 -5.38 -10.77
CA HIS A 59 -16.34 -4.93 -9.62
C HIS A 59 -15.94 -3.53 -9.13
N ALA A 60 -15.28 -2.73 -9.99
CA ALA A 60 -14.80 -1.39 -9.67
C ALA A 60 -14.08 -1.30 -8.31
N SER A 61 -13.29 -2.33 -8.01
CA SER A 61 -12.53 -2.47 -6.77
C SER A 61 -11.09 -2.04 -6.97
N GLN A 62 -10.47 -1.57 -5.90
CA GLN A 62 -9.14 -0.95 -5.94
C GLN A 62 -8.11 -1.95 -5.43
N LEU A 63 -6.90 -1.97 -5.97
CA LEU A 63 -5.80 -2.80 -5.45
C LEU A 63 -5.22 -2.15 -4.20
N MET A 64 -4.99 -2.93 -3.15
CA MET A 64 -4.36 -2.42 -1.93
C MET A 64 -2.88 -2.80 -1.87
N THR A 65 -2.00 -1.88 -1.49
CA THR A 65 -0.56 -2.15 -1.36
C THR A 65 0.05 -1.58 -0.09
N LYS A 66 1.11 -2.22 0.39
CA LYS A 66 1.88 -1.78 1.55
C LYS A 66 3.12 -0.99 1.08
N VAL A 67 3.26 0.25 1.55
CA VAL A 67 4.39 1.13 1.27
C VAL A 67 5.12 1.38 2.57
N ILE A 68 6.24 0.71 2.82
CA ILE A 68 7.00 0.87 4.07
C ILE A 68 8.47 1.09 3.77
N ARG A 69 9.08 2.06 4.45
CA ARG A 69 10.52 2.40 4.38
C ARG A 69 11.04 2.83 3.00
N THR A 70 10.15 3.12 2.04
CA THR A 70 10.51 3.49 0.67
C THR A 70 9.73 4.72 0.20
N SER A 71 10.09 5.26 -0.96
CA SER A 71 9.39 6.40 -1.58
C SER A 71 7.95 6.02 -1.96
N PHE A 72 7.00 6.82 -1.49
CA PHE A 72 5.56 6.61 -1.73
C PHE A 72 5.20 6.64 -3.21
N ASP A 73 5.53 7.72 -3.90
CA ASP A 73 5.16 7.94 -5.31
C ASP A 73 5.68 6.83 -6.21
N MET A 74 6.95 6.48 -6.01
CA MET A 74 7.65 5.48 -6.79
C MET A 74 6.99 4.10 -6.68
N MET A 75 6.59 3.72 -5.46
CA MET A 75 5.97 2.42 -5.20
C MET A 75 4.58 2.35 -5.80
N VAL A 76 3.78 3.39 -5.59
CA VAL A 76 2.43 3.50 -6.15
C VAL A 76 2.49 3.50 -7.68
N ASP A 77 3.36 4.31 -8.28
CA ASP A 77 3.52 4.39 -9.73
C ASP A 77 4.01 3.08 -10.33
N SER A 78 4.85 2.34 -9.62
CA SER A 78 5.32 1.02 -10.07
C SER A 78 4.15 0.03 -10.21
N PHE A 79 3.20 0.03 -9.28
CA PHE A 79 1.99 -0.79 -9.41
C PHE A 79 1.12 -0.33 -10.57
N TYR A 80 0.90 0.98 -10.72
CA TYR A 80 0.14 1.51 -11.86
C TYR A 80 0.76 1.12 -13.20
N TRP A 81 2.09 1.21 -13.34
CA TRP A 81 2.79 0.77 -14.56
C TRP A 81 2.68 -0.73 -14.80
N ALA A 82 2.84 -1.56 -13.76
CA ALA A 82 2.70 -3.01 -13.88
C ALA A 82 1.28 -3.41 -14.30
N MET A 83 0.24 -2.81 -13.69
CA MET A 83 -1.16 -3.07 -14.05
C MET A 83 -1.48 -2.63 -15.48
N GLU A 84 -0.99 -1.47 -15.92
CA GLU A 84 -1.21 -0.97 -17.28
C GLU A 84 -0.60 -1.89 -18.34
N LYS A 85 0.59 -2.44 -18.10
CA LYS A 85 1.23 -3.40 -19.02
C LYS A 85 0.46 -4.71 -19.18
N GLU A 86 -0.33 -5.08 -18.18
CA GLU A 86 -1.25 -6.22 -18.26
C GLU A 86 -2.65 -5.83 -18.77
N GLY A 87 -2.85 -4.58 -19.21
CA GLY A 87 -4.12 -4.10 -19.76
C GLY A 87 -5.14 -3.62 -18.73
N HIS A 88 -4.76 -3.53 -17.45
CA HIS A 88 -5.65 -3.19 -16.33
C HIS A 88 -5.39 -1.77 -15.78
N GLY A 89 -5.12 -0.80 -16.65
CA GLY A 89 -4.76 0.57 -16.27
C GLY A 89 -5.85 1.33 -15.50
N ASN A 90 -7.10 0.86 -15.53
CA ASN A 90 -8.24 1.48 -14.85
C ASN A 90 -8.32 1.13 -13.36
N VAL A 91 -7.64 0.08 -12.92
CA VAL A 91 -7.63 -0.31 -11.50
C VAL A 91 -6.84 0.74 -10.71
N THR A 92 -7.46 1.33 -9.70
CA THR A 92 -6.80 2.30 -8.81
C THR A 92 -6.12 1.63 -7.63
N VAL A 93 -5.18 2.34 -6.99
CA VAL A 93 -4.39 1.85 -5.86
C VAL A 93 -4.78 2.57 -4.57
N VAL A 94 -4.92 1.80 -3.49
CA VAL A 94 -5.04 2.28 -2.10
C VAL A 94 -3.82 1.83 -1.32
N VAL A 95 -3.30 2.70 -0.45
CA VAL A 95 -2.20 2.31 0.44
C VAL A 95 -2.72 1.71 1.73
N ALA A 96 -2.67 0.39 1.83
CA ALA A 96 -3.16 -0.38 2.97
C ALA A 96 -2.39 -0.14 4.27
N ALA A 97 -1.11 0.20 4.14
CA ALA A 97 -0.24 0.42 5.28
C ALA A 97 0.98 1.21 4.83
N THR A 98 1.22 2.33 5.51
CA THR A 98 2.45 3.11 5.40
C THR A 98 2.83 3.76 6.71
N GLY A 99 4.11 3.94 6.98
CA GLY A 99 4.56 4.61 8.17
C GLY A 99 6.08 4.60 8.30
N TRP A 100 6.56 5.34 9.27
CA TRP A 100 7.97 5.38 9.62
C TRP A 100 8.17 5.13 11.11
N PRO A 101 9.11 4.25 11.50
CA PRO A 101 9.30 3.88 12.89
C PRO A 101 9.99 5.00 13.68
N SER A 102 9.57 5.17 14.94
CA SER A 102 10.10 6.20 15.83
C SER A 102 11.37 5.80 16.59
N ALA A 103 11.80 4.54 16.47
CA ALA A 103 13.00 3.98 17.12
C ALA A 103 13.38 2.62 16.47
N GLY A 104 14.52 2.05 16.90
CA GLY A 104 14.92 0.68 16.55
C GLY A 104 16.03 0.55 15.49
N ASN A 105 16.51 1.67 14.92
CA ASN A 105 17.61 1.72 13.96
C ASN A 105 18.41 3.04 14.04
N GLY A 106 18.92 3.35 15.23
CA GLY A 106 19.76 4.53 15.49
C GLY A 106 19.11 5.84 15.04
N ASP A 107 19.93 6.75 14.51
CA ASP A 107 19.50 8.11 14.11
C ASP A 107 18.54 8.12 12.91
N LEU A 108 18.47 7.03 12.15
CA LEU A 108 17.57 6.88 11.00
C LEU A 108 16.10 6.68 11.41
N THR A 109 15.86 6.38 12.69
CA THR A 109 14.52 6.13 13.23
C THR A 109 14.37 6.87 14.54
N ASN A 110 13.70 8.01 14.48
CA ASN A 110 13.42 8.83 15.64
C ASN A 110 12.03 9.46 15.50
N ALA A 111 11.49 9.99 16.59
CA ALA A 111 10.15 10.56 16.63
C ALA A 111 9.96 11.73 15.64
N VAL A 112 11.00 12.53 15.38
CA VAL A 112 10.94 13.67 14.46
C VAL A 112 10.79 13.19 13.02
N LEU A 113 11.60 12.21 12.60
CA LEU A 113 11.50 11.60 11.27
C LEU A 113 10.17 10.86 11.09
N ALA A 114 9.72 10.14 12.12
CA ALA A 114 8.43 9.46 12.09
C ALA A 114 7.27 10.44 11.91
N GLN A 115 7.26 11.54 12.66
CA GLN A 115 6.27 12.60 12.53
C GLN A 115 6.33 13.27 11.15
N ALA A 116 7.52 13.60 10.66
CA ALA A 116 7.71 14.24 9.36
C ALA A 116 7.16 13.36 8.23
N TYR A 117 7.48 12.06 8.24
CA TYR A 117 6.96 11.10 7.26
C TYR A 117 5.44 10.98 7.33
N ASN A 118 4.87 10.70 8.51
CA ASN A 118 3.45 10.44 8.67
C ASN A 118 2.60 11.69 8.33
N LYS A 119 3.06 12.88 8.74
CA LYS A 119 2.40 14.16 8.39
C LYS A 119 2.51 14.44 6.90
N GLY A 120 3.71 14.26 6.32
CA GLY A 120 3.96 14.44 4.90
C GLY A 120 3.07 13.52 4.05
N PHE A 121 2.92 12.25 4.45
CA PHE A 121 2.02 11.31 3.80
C PHE A 121 0.58 11.80 3.77
N VAL A 122 0.02 12.18 4.93
CA VAL A 122 -1.37 12.66 5.03
C VAL A 122 -1.59 13.89 4.14
N GLN A 123 -0.64 14.82 4.12
CA GLN A 123 -0.71 16.00 3.25
C GLN A 123 -0.67 15.59 1.78
N HIS A 124 0.30 14.76 1.40
CA HIS A 124 0.55 14.35 0.02
C HIS A 124 -0.64 13.64 -0.65
N ILE A 125 -1.23 12.64 0.01
CA ILE A 125 -2.39 11.90 -0.54
C ILE A 125 -3.65 12.77 -0.68
N SER A 126 -3.72 13.86 0.09
CA SER A 126 -4.85 14.80 0.09
C SER A 126 -4.70 15.96 -0.91
N SER A 127 -3.53 16.13 -1.54
CA SER A 127 -3.25 17.32 -2.35
C SER A 127 -2.77 17.05 -3.77
N SER A 128 -2.02 15.97 -4.02
CA SER A 128 -1.15 15.92 -5.21
C SER A 128 -1.25 14.64 -6.04
N GLY A 129 -1.63 13.51 -5.43
CA GLY A 129 -1.53 12.21 -6.08
C GLY A 129 -0.07 11.83 -6.34
N THR A 130 0.21 11.15 -7.45
CA THR A 130 1.58 10.73 -7.84
C THR A 130 1.95 11.27 -9.22
N PRO A 131 3.24 11.28 -9.62
CA PRO A 131 3.64 11.71 -10.95
C PRO A 131 2.89 11.00 -12.10
N LYS A 132 2.60 9.70 -12.01
CA LYS A 132 1.80 8.97 -13.01
C LYS A 132 0.30 9.25 -12.94
N ARG A 133 -0.22 9.55 -11.74
CA ARG A 133 -1.63 9.88 -11.50
C ARG A 133 -1.74 11.25 -10.82
N PRO A 134 -1.36 12.33 -11.51
CA PRO A 134 -1.32 13.66 -10.90
C PRO A 134 -2.73 14.16 -10.61
N ASN A 135 -2.89 14.91 -9.53
CA ASN A 135 -4.16 15.51 -9.09
C ASN A 135 -5.27 14.49 -8.78
N VAL A 136 -4.90 13.24 -8.51
CA VAL A 136 -5.83 12.20 -8.06
C VAL A 136 -5.70 12.07 -6.55
N LEU A 137 -6.79 12.34 -5.82
CA LEU A 137 -6.84 12.07 -4.39
C LEU A 137 -6.72 10.56 -4.15
N MET A 138 -5.92 10.20 -3.15
CA MET A 138 -5.65 8.80 -2.83
C MET A 138 -6.10 8.49 -1.42
N ASP A 139 -6.61 7.27 -1.23
CA ASP A 139 -6.89 6.72 0.09
C ASP A 139 -5.68 5.96 0.61
N GLY A 140 -5.45 6.05 1.92
CA GLY A 140 -4.47 5.20 2.57
C GLY A 140 -4.51 5.23 4.09
N LEU A 141 -3.82 4.26 4.69
CA LEU A 141 -3.84 4.00 6.12
C LEU A 141 -2.43 4.10 6.70
N LEU A 142 -2.31 4.89 7.77
CA LEU A 142 -1.10 4.93 8.58
C LEU A 142 -0.96 3.63 9.38
N PHE A 143 0.20 3.03 9.29
CA PHE A 143 0.65 1.88 10.07
C PHE A 143 1.61 2.38 11.16
N ALA A 144 1.31 2.23 12.45
CA ALA A 144 0.11 1.66 13.06
C ALA A 144 -0.42 2.53 14.19
N MET A 145 -1.57 2.19 14.76
CA MET A 145 -2.15 2.97 15.86
C MET A 145 -1.24 2.94 17.11
N PHE A 146 -0.70 1.78 17.46
CA PHE A 146 0.15 1.61 18.65
C PHE A 146 1.45 0.89 18.32
N ASN A 147 2.44 1.07 19.21
CA ASN A 147 3.64 0.24 19.22
C ASN A 147 3.27 -1.21 19.57
N GLU A 148 3.78 -2.16 18.79
CA GLU A 148 3.46 -3.59 18.91
C GLU A 148 4.65 -4.33 19.55
N ASN A 149 4.67 -4.43 20.88
CA ASN A 149 5.80 -5.00 21.64
C ASN A 149 6.03 -6.51 21.46
N LEU A 150 5.11 -7.23 20.80
CA LEU A 150 5.28 -8.65 20.45
C LEU A 150 5.85 -8.86 19.05
N LYS A 151 6.18 -7.78 18.32
CA LYS A 151 6.91 -7.86 17.05
C LYS A 151 8.39 -8.18 17.28
N PRO A 152 9.11 -8.64 16.22
CA PRO A 152 10.56 -8.77 16.28
C PRO A 152 11.24 -7.49 16.78
N ASP A 153 12.25 -7.65 17.62
CA ASP A 153 12.99 -6.53 18.21
C ASP A 153 13.56 -5.60 17.14
N GLY A 154 13.55 -4.30 17.44
CA GLY A 154 14.00 -3.24 16.53
C GLY A 154 12.86 -2.39 16.01
N VAL A 155 12.89 -2.05 14.72
CA VAL A 155 11.98 -1.06 14.13
C VAL A 155 10.51 -1.49 14.13
N GLU A 156 10.22 -2.79 14.00
CA GLU A 156 8.85 -3.31 13.87
C GLU A 156 8.00 -3.07 15.14
N GLN A 157 8.63 -2.91 16.30
CA GLN A 157 7.93 -2.58 17.56
C GLN A 157 7.56 -1.09 17.67
N ASN A 158 8.04 -0.23 16.77
CA ASN A 158 8.08 1.23 16.96
C ASN A 158 7.34 2.04 15.87
N PHE A 159 6.36 1.45 15.17
CA PHE A 159 5.56 2.13 14.14
C PHE A 159 4.32 2.87 14.69
N GLY A 160 4.06 2.80 15.99
CA GLY A 160 2.87 3.36 16.60
C GLY A 160 2.80 4.88 16.53
N LEU A 161 1.64 5.41 16.13
CA LEU A 161 1.30 6.83 16.31
C LEU A 161 1.16 7.18 17.79
N PHE A 162 0.73 6.21 18.60
CA PHE A 162 0.55 6.36 20.04
C PHE A 162 1.38 5.32 20.79
N VAL A 163 1.96 5.75 21.92
CA VAL A 163 2.57 4.82 22.87
C VAL A 163 1.46 4.17 23.68
N GLY A 164 1.41 2.84 23.69
CA GLY A 164 0.48 2.10 24.55
C GLY A 164 0.76 2.41 26.02
N LYS A 165 -0.11 3.20 26.67
CA LYS A 165 0.01 3.55 28.10
C LYS A 165 -0.49 2.47 29.06
N TYR A 166 -1.00 1.34 28.55
CA TYR A 166 -1.52 0.25 29.36
C TYR A 166 -0.67 -0.99 29.14
N ARG A 167 0.37 -1.15 29.97
CA ARG A 167 0.94 -2.48 30.24
C ARG A 167 -0.04 -3.18 31.18
N LEU A 168 -0.65 -4.27 30.74
CA LEU A 168 -1.27 -5.24 31.64
C LEU A 168 -0.18 -5.99 32.40
#